data_AF-A0A329X6Y2-F1
#
_entry.id   AF-A0A329X6Y2-F1
#
_cell.length_a   1.000
_cell.length_b   1.000
_cell.length_c   1.000
_cell.angle_alpha   90.00
_cell.angle_beta   90.00
_cell.angle_gamma   90.00
#
_symmetry.space_group_name_H-M   'P 1'
#
loop_
_entity.id
_entity.type
_entity.pdbx_description
1 polymer ?
#
loop_
_entity_poly.entity_id
_entity_poly.type
_entity_poly.pdbx_seq_one_letter_code
_entity_poly.pdbx_strand_id
1 'polypeptide(L)'
;MINTFKILRWEFLGLFFISLFLTWQLESYINWWQFIVLFFLIDIIGYYPGRIWSLLNKKETPPSAFYTIYNICHNLFTLSVISLLWIWFFKDNYSVIALFVHICLDRGVLGNFPKLSINIFKQPTVH
;
A
#
# COMPACT_ATOMS: atom_id res chain seq x y z
N MET A 1 23.92 -11.30 -11.44
CA MET A 1 23.38 -9.98 -11.07
C MET A 1 22.21 -10.22 -10.12
N ILE A 2 22.39 -10.02 -8.82
CA ILE A 2 21.24 -10.03 -7.91
C ILE A 2 20.38 -8.83 -8.33
N ASN A 3 19.16 -9.09 -8.79
CA ASN A 3 18.26 -8.05 -9.26
C ASN A 3 17.87 -7.19 -8.05
N THR A 4 18.28 -5.91 -8.02
CA THR A 4 18.02 -4.96 -6.91
C THR A 4 16.55 -4.97 -6.47
N PHE A 5 15.62 -5.13 -7.42
CA PHE A 5 14.19 -5.25 -7.14
C PHE A 5 13.79 -6.55 -6.42
N LYS A 6 14.51 -7.65 -6.64
CA LYS A 6 14.28 -8.90 -5.90
C LYS A 6 14.68 -8.75 -4.43
N ILE A 7 15.84 -8.13 -4.14
CA ILE A 7 16.24 -7.85 -2.75
C ILE A 7 15.17 -6.99 -2.08
N LEU A 8 14.79 -5.88 -2.71
CA LEU A 8 13.79 -4.97 -2.16
C LEU A 8 12.43 -5.66 -1.93
N ARG A 9 12.02 -6.55 -2.84
CA ARG A 9 10.81 -7.36 -2.65
C ARG A 9 10.92 -8.30 -1.45
N TRP A 10 12.07 -8.95 -1.25
CA TRP A 10 12.31 -9.77 -0.05
C TRP A 10 12.30 -8.95 1.23
N GLU A 11 12.84 -7.72 1.23
CA GLU A 11 12.76 -6.81 2.37
C GLU A 11 11.30 -6.46 2.70
N PHE A 12 10.49 -6.09 1.70
CA PHE A 12 9.06 -5.83 1.91
C PHE A 12 8.29 -7.07 2.36
N LEU A 13 8.69 -8.26 1.90
CA LEU A 13 8.09 -9.51 2.37
C LEU A 13 8.43 -9.77 3.84
N GLY A 14 9.67 -9.52 4.26
CA GLY A 14 10.04 -9.57 5.69
C GLY A 14 9.25 -8.57 6.52
N LEU A 15 9.14 -7.33 6.04
CA LEU A 15 8.35 -6.28 6.70
C LEU A 15 6.85 -6.61 6.76
N PHE A 16 6.32 -7.35 5.78
CA PHE A 16 4.95 -7.83 5.81
C PHE A 16 4.73 -8.78 7.00
N PHE A 17 5.61 -9.77 7.18
CA PHE A 17 5.53 -10.68 8.34
C PHE A 17 5.75 -9.97 9.67
N ILE A 18 6.67 -9.00 9.74
CA ILE A 18 6.85 -8.16 10.93
C ILE A 18 5.56 -7.38 11.23
N SER A 19 4.90 -6.82 10.22
CA SER A 19 3.65 -6.08 10.39
C SER A 19 2.51 -6.99 10.85
N LEU A 20 2.43 -8.22 10.34
CA LEU A 20 1.47 -9.23 10.83
C LEU A 20 1.75 -9.63 12.27
N PHE A 21 3.02 -9.85 12.63
CA PHE A 21 3.42 -10.16 14.00
C PHE A 21 3.05 -9.02 14.96
N LEU A 22 3.30 -7.76 14.58
CA LEU A 22 2.87 -6.59 15.37
C LEU A 22 1.35 -6.49 15.47
N THR A 23 0.61 -6.79 14.39
CA THR A 23 -0.85 -6.85 14.40
C THR A 23 -1.34 -7.87 15.43
N TRP A 24 -0.74 -9.06 15.46
CA TRP A 24 -1.07 -10.08 16.45
C TRP A 24 -0.70 -9.65 17.88
N GLN A 25 0.50 -9.13 18.09
CA GLN A 25 0.98 -8.72 19.41
C GLN A 25 0.16 -7.58 20.02
N LEU A 26 -0.40 -6.70 19.18
CA LEU A 26 -1.18 -5.52 19.60
C LEU A 26 -2.68 -5.69 19.35
N GLU A 27 -3.16 -6.92 19.10
CA GLU A 27 -4.54 -7.20 18.73
C GLU A 27 -5.57 -6.54 19.66
N SER A 28 -5.33 -6.58 20.98
CA SER A 28 -6.21 -5.99 21.99
C SER A 28 -6.42 -4.48 21.85
N TYR A 29 -5.53 -3.80 21.12
CA TYR A 29 -5.54 -2.36 20.87
C TYR A 29 -5.94 -2.01 19.43
N ILE A 30 -6.37 -3.00 18.66
CA ILE A 30 -6.80 -2.84 17.27
C ILE A 30 -8.32 -2.86 17.22
N ASN A 31 -8.88 -1.76 16.75
CA ASN A 31 -10.25 -1.77 16.27
C ASN A 31 -10.25 -2.37 14.86
N TRP A 32 -10.76 -3.60 14.72
CA TRP A 32 -10.77 -4.35 13.47
C TRP A 32 -11.53 -3.66 12.34
N TRP A 33 -12.60 -2.92 12.66
CA TRP A 33 -13.33 -2.15 11.64
C TRP A 33 -12.44 -1.06 11.04
N GLN A 34 -11.77 -0.30 11.89
CA GLN A 34 -10.83 0.74 11.44
C GLN A 34 -9.62 0.14 10.72
N PHE A 35 -9.11 -1.01 11.18
CA PHE A 35 -8.01 -1.72 10.53
C PHE A 35 -8.39 -2.08 9.08
N ILE A 36 -9.55 -2.69 8.87
CA ILE A 36 -10.05 -3.05 7.54
C ILE A 36 -10.23 -1.80 6.67
N VAL A 37 -10.82 -0.73 7.21
CA VAL A 37 -11.00 0.53 6.49
C VAL A 37 -9.65 1.11 6.07
N LEU A 38 -8.68 1.21 6.98
CA LEU A 38 -7.36 1.75 6.69
C LEU A 38 -6.60 0.90 5.67
N PHE A 39 -6.71 -0.44 5.76
CA PHE A 39 -6.13 -1.35 4.79
C PHE A 39 -6.61 -1.02 3.37
N PHE A 40 -7.92 -0.95 3.15
CA PHE A 40 -8.46 -0.65 1.81
C PHE A 40 -8.40 0.81 1.40
N LEU A 41 -8.26 1.76 2.35
CA LEU A 41 -8.34 3.19 2.09
C LEU A 41 -7.33 3.64 1.02
N ILE A 42 -6.11 3.11 1.06
CA ILE A 42 -5.05 3.54 0.15
C ILE A 42 -5.25 3.03 -1.27
N ASP A 43 -5.96 1.92 -1.45
CA ASP A 43 -6.42 1.44 -2.76
C ASP A 43 -7.65 2.20 -3.25
N ILE A 44 -8.60 2.50 -2.35
CA ILE A 44 -9.80 3.24 -2.67
C ILE A 44 -9.45 4.63 -3.22
N ILE A 45 -8.44 5.29 -2.65
CA ILE A 45 -7.98 6.61 -3.12
C ILE A 45 -6.93 6.46 -4.23
N GLY A 46 -5.98 5.56 -4.07
CA GLY A 46 -4.81 5.45 -4.94
C GLY A 46 -5.05 4.67 -6.23
N TYR A 47 -5.70 3.51 -6.16
CA TYR A 47 -5.76 2.54 -7.24
C TYR A 47 -7.11 2.51 -7.97
N TYR A 48 -8.21 2.42 -7.22
CA TYR A 48 -9.54 2.27 -7.83
C TYR A 48 -9.93 3.38 -8.80
N PRO A 49 -9.62 4.67 -8.57
CA PRO A 49 -10.01 5.71 -9.52
C PRO A 49 -9.37 5.51 -10.91
N GLY A 50 -8.07 5.18 -10.95
CA GLY A 50 -7.36 4.91 -12.20
C GLY A 50 -7.83 3.62 -12.86
N ARG A 51 -8.14 2.60 -12.06
CA ARG A 51 -8.64 1.31 -12.56
C ARG A 51 -10.05 1.44 -13.14
N ILE A 52 -10.94 2.14 -12.46
CA ILE A 52 -12.31 2.42 -12.92
C ILE A 52 -12.25 3.22 -14.22
N TRP A 53 -11.41 4.27 -14.28
CA TRP A 53 -11.23 5.03 -15.52
C TRP A 53 -10.76 4.15 -16.67
N SER A 54 -9.77 3.28 -16.43
CA SER A 54 -9.24 2.32 -17.40
C SER A 54 -10.32 1.37 -17.93
N LEU A 55 -11.19 0.86 -17.05
CA LEU A 55 -12.30 -0.02 -17.41
C LEU A 55 -13.37 0.70 -18.24
N LEU A 56 -13.79 1.90 -17.80
CA LEU A 56 -14.81 2.68 -18.49
C LEU A 56 -14.37 3.14 -19.88
N ASN A 57 -13.08 3.49 -20.04
CA ASN A 57 -12.53 3.99 -21.30
C ASN A 57 -11.90 2.90 -22.17
N LYS A 58 -11.93 1.62 -21.75
CA LYS A 58 -11.29 0.49 -22.43
C LYS A 58 -9.81 0.75 -22.79
N LYS A 59 -9.09 1.46 -21.92
CA LYS A 59 -7.67 1.82 -22.07
C LYS A 59 -6.87 1.25 -20.91
N GLU A 60 -5.74 0.62 -21.17
CA GLU A 60 -4.93 -0.01 -20.12
C GLU A 60 -4.07 0.97 -19.32
N THR A 61 -3.83 2.16 -19.89
CA THR A 61 -3.04 3.25 -19.31
C THR A 61 -3.93 4.48 -19.06
N PRO A 62 -4.26 4.79 -17.79
CA PRO A 62 -4.97 6.01 -17.45
C PRO A 62 -4.09 7.26 -17.61
N PRO A 63 -4.65 8.48 -17.49
CA PRO A 63 -3.87 9.72 -17.41
C PRO A 63 -2.82 9.68 -16.30
N SER A 64 -1.72 10.41 -16.48
CA SER A 64 -0.58 10.46 -15.53
C SER A 64 -0.98 10.83 -14.10
N ALA A 65 -2.01 11.66 -13.92
CA ALA A 65 -2.54 12.03 -12.60
C ALA A 65 -2.90 10.83 -11.73
N PHE A 66 -3.45 9.74 -12.30
CA PHE A 66 -3.79 8.55 -11.54
C PHE A 66 -2.56 7.80 -11.03
N TYR A 67 -1.44 7.85 -11.77
CA TYR A 67 -0.16 7.30 -11.30
C TYR A 67 0.41 8.13 -10.15
N THR A 68 0.32 9.46 -10.25
CA THR A 68 0.75 10.36 -9.16
C THR A 68 -0.05 10.11 -7.88
N ILE A 69 -1.38 10.03 -7.98
CA ILE A 69 -2.25 9.77 -6.82
C ILE A 69 -1.94 8.38 -6.24
N TYR A 70 -1.83 7.34 -7.08
CA TYR A 70 -1.42 6.00 -6.66
C TYR A 70 -0.09 6.03 -5.91
N ASN A 71 0.93 6.64 -6.49
CA ASN A 71 2.29 6.67 -5.92
C ASN A 71 2.35 7.47 -4.61
N ILE A 72 1.57 8.54 -4.45
CA ILE A 72 1.47 9.29 -3.19
C ILE A 72 0.79 8.43 -2.12
N CYS A 73 -0.35 7.82 -2.44
CA CYS A 73 -1.08 6.96 -1.49
C CYS A 73 -0.27 5.72 -1.09
N HIS A 74 0.53 5.19 -2.01
CA HIS A 74 1.42 4.05 -1.78
C HIS A 74 2.86 4.48 -1.50
N ASN A 75 3.09 5.71 -1.04
CA ASN A 75 4.41 6.17 -0.64
C ASN A 75 4.66 5.81 0.83
N LEU A 76 5.80 5.15 1.13
CA LEU A 76 6.08 4.71 2.50
C LEU A 76 6.18 5.89 3.47
N PHE A 77 6.82 6.98 3.05
CA PHE A 77 6.94 8.18 3.88
C PHE A 77 5.58 8.82 4.15
N THR A 78 4.70 8.90 3.14
CA THR A 78 3.32 9.40 3.32
C THR A 78 2.55 8.55 4.34
N LEU A 79 2.63 7.22 4.23
CA LEU A 79 1.98 6.31 5.17
C LEU A 79 2.60 6.40 6.58
N SER A 80 3.91 6.56 6.70
CA SER A 80 4.57 6.77 7.99
C SER A 80 4.13 8.07 8.66
N VAL A 81 4.03 9.17 7.91
CA VAL A 81 3.51 10.45 8.45
C VAL A 81 2.06 10.30 8.91
N ILE A 82 1.20 9.67 8.12
CA ILE A 82 -0.20 9.39 8.50
C ILE A 82 -0.24 8.53 9.78
N SER A 83 0.64 7.53 9.88
CA SER A 83 0.71 6.64 11.05
C SER A 83 1.14 7.37 12.31
N LEU A 84 2.12 8.26 12.22
CA LEU A 84 2.54 9.10 13.34
C LEU A 84 1.42 10.03 13.81
N LEU A 85 0.71 10.67 12.86
CA LEU A 85 -0.45 11.50 13.18
C LEU A 85 -1.56 10.67 13.83
N TRP A 86 -1.83 9.47 13.33
CA TRP A 86 -2.83 8.58 13.91
C TRP A 86 -2.51 8.24 15.36
N ILE A 87 -1.29 7.78 15.64
CA ILE A 87 -0.86 7.45 17.00
C ILE A 87 -0.92 8.69 17.91
N TRP A 88 -0.57 9.87 17.39
CA TRP A 88 -0.66 11.11 18.15
C TRP A 88 -2.10 11.46 18.57
N PHE A 89 -3.08 11.28 17.67
CA PHE A 89 -4.48 11.61 17.94
C PHE A 89 -5.26 10.51 18.67
N PHE A 90 -4.97 9.24 18.36
CA PHE A 90 -5.76 8.09 18.83
C PHE A 90 -5.03 7.21 19.85
N LYS A 91 -3.80 7.57 20.23
CA LYS A 91 -2.97 6.96 21.30
C LYS A 91 -2.92 5.43 21.23
N ASP A 92 -3.74 4.76 22.02
CA ASP A 92 -3.78 3.30 22.19
C ASP A 92 -4.53 2.60 21.05
N ASN A 93 -4.65 3.24 19.89
CA ASN A 93 -5.28 2.69 18.72
C ASN A 93 -4.24 2.36 17.66
N TYR A 94 -3.92 1.07 17.55
CA TYR A 94 -2.90 0.58 16.63
C TYR A 94 -3.48 0.03 15.33
N SER A 95 -4.75 0.34 15.00
CA SER A 95 -5.37 -0.04 13.72
C SER A 95 -4.58 0.47 12.51
N VAL A 96 -3.77 1.51 12.68
CA VAL A 96 -2.92 2.08 11.63
C VAL A 96 -1.80 1.16 11.13
N ILE A 97 -1.49 0.09 11.86
CA ILE A 97 -0.61 -0.99 11.37
C ILE A 97 -1.14 -1.57 10.04
N ALA A 98 -2.45 -1.51 9.79
CA ALA A 98 -3.07 -1.88 8.52
C ALA A 98 -2.41 -1.25 7.29
N LEU A 99 -1.97 0.02 7.39
CA LEU A 99 -1.29 0.71 6.28
C LEU A 99 0.03 0.03 5.93
N PHE A 100 0.79 -0.42 6.94
CA PHE A 100 2.03 -1.16 6.75
C PHE A 100 1.78 -2.57 6.23
N VAL A 101 0.76 -3.27 6.77
CA VAL A 101 0.36 -4.59 6.26
C VAL A 101 0.02 -4.49 4.77
N HIS A 102 -0.78 -3.51 4.34
CA HIS A 102 -1.13 -3.33 2.93
C HIS A 102 0.07 -3.03 2.05
N ILE A 103 0.88 -2.00 2.38
CA ILE A 103 1.99 -1.60 1.50
C ILE A 103 3.09 -2.66 1.42
N CYS A 104 3.33 -3.40 2.51
CA CYS A 104 4.29 -4.50 2.51
C CYS A 104 3.75 -5.73 1.77
N LEU A 105 2.44 -6.00 1.84
CA LEU A 105 1.81 -7.02 1.00
C LEU A 105 1.94 -6.65 -0.48
N ASP A 106 1.61 -5.41 -0.85
CA ASP A 106 1.60 -4.93 -2.23
C ASP A 106 3.02 -5.04 -2.85
N ARG A 107 4.05 -4.63 -2.11
CA ARG A 107 5.43 -4.65 -2.59
C ARG A 107 6.11 -6.01 -2.47
N GLY A 108 5.94 -6.69 -1.34
CA GLY A 108 6.62 -7.93 -1.02
C GLY A 108 5.97 -9.14 -1.67
N VAL A 109 4.64 -9.26 -1.52
CA VAL A 109 3.88 -10.40 -2.04
C VAL A 109 3.49 -10.18 -3.50
N LEU A 110 2.94 -9.01 -3.84
CA LEU A 110 2.42 -8.76 -5.20
C LEU A 110 3.45 -8.18 -6.17
N GLY A 111 4.54 -7.57 -5.68
CA GLY A 111 5.55 -6.93 -6.53
C GLY A 111 5.09 -5.61 -7.17
N ASN A 112 4.07 -4.97 -6.60
CA ASN A 112 3.60 -3.65 -6.99
C ASN A 112 4.48 -2.57 -6.37
N PHE A 113 5.44 -2.08 -7.15
CA PHE A 113 6.28 -0.93 -6.82
C PHE A 113 5.73 0.34 -7.49
N PRO A 114 6.23 1.54 -7.11
CA PRO A 114 5.80 2.79 -7.74
C PRO A 114 5.75 2.68 -9.26
N LYS A 115 4.66 3.20 -9.84
CA LYS A 115 4.34 3.02 -11.26
C LYS A 115 4.68 4.28 -12.04
N LEU A 116 5.29 4.10 -13.20
CA LEU A 116 5.47 5.16 -14.20
C LEU A 116 4.23 5.21 -15.09
N SER A 117 3.96 6.38 -15.68
CA SER A 117 2.81 6.59 -16.57
C SER A 117 2.81 5.71 -17.83
N ILE A 118 3.94 5.06 -18.14
CA ILE A 118 4.09 4.10 -19.23
C ILE A 118 3.67 2.67 -18.84
N ASN A 119 3.55 2.35 -17.55
CA ASN A 119 3.21 1.00 -17.10
C ASN A 119 1.71 0.72 -17.29
N ILE A 120 1.37 -0.53 -17.64
CA ILE A 120 -0.03 -0.99 -17.59
C ILE A 120 -0.52 -0.92 -16.14
N PHE A 121 -1.59 -0.16 -15.88
CA PHE A 121 -1.95 0.24 -14.52
C PHE A 121 -2.31 -0.93 -13.60
N LYS A 122 -2.94 -1.98 -14.16
CA LYS A 122 -3.33 -3.20 -13.44
C LYS A 122 -2.19 -4.16 -13.14
N GLN A 123 -1.04 -4.03 -13.80
CA GLN A 123 0.02 -5.03 -13.72
C GLN A 123 1.01 -4.73 -12.60
N PRO A 124 1.57 -5.76 -11.95
CA PRO A 124 2.68 -5.59 -11.04
C PRO A 124 3.92 -5.07 -11.76
N THR A 125 4.69 -4.25 -11.06
CA THR A 125 5.88 -3.59 -11.59
C THR A 125 7.05 -4.57 -11.69
N VAL A 126 7.08 -5.56 -10.80
CA VAL A 126 8.09 -6.62 -10.75
C VAL A 126 7.39 -7.97 -10.67
N HIS A 127 7.71 -8.87 -11.59
CA HIS A 127 7.20 -10.24 -11.63
C HIS A 127 7.98 -11.16 -10.68
#